data_AF-A0A920KL39-F1
#
_entry.id   AF-A0A920KL39-F1
#
_cell.length_a   1.000
_cell.length_b   1.000
_cell.length_c   1.000
_cell.angle_alpha   90.00
_cell.angle_beta   90.00
_cell.angle_gamma   90.00
#
_symmetry.space_group_name_H-M   'P 1'
#
loop_
_entity.id
_entity.type
_entity.pdbx_description
1 polymer ?
#
loop_
_entity_poly.entity_id
_entity_poly.type
_entity_poly.pdbx_seq_one_letter_code
_entity_poly.pdbx_strand_id
1 'polypeptide(L)'
;MSNLKKKVKPLEEPKRFLKKHPEIKSFDIVMHDCNAIGRGKIIRRHELLKLYESGRQFPLSLLGMDITGEDVPDTGLILEQGDGDIKAWPISSSLKLIHNSKPPRGELFMTMSDIEGNKLNIDPRNALETKVKSFEKDGIKLCGAFELEFF
;
A
#
# COMPACT_ATOMS: atom_id res chain seq x y z
N MET A 1 -18.68 6.07 -5.83
CA MET A 1 -17.34 6.14 -6.46
C MET A 1 -16.50 7.16 -5.69
N SER A 2 -15.60 6.72 -4.80
CA SER A 2 -14.72 7.66 -4.09
C SER A 2 -13.44 7.87 -4.91
N ASN A 3 -13.41 8.96 -5.69
CA ASN A 3 -12.22 9.41 -6.42
C ASN A 3 -11.04 9.55 -5.45
N LEU A 4 -10.01 8.71 -5.59
CA LEU A 4 -8.71 8.91 -4.93
C LEU A 4 -7.97 10.12 -5.53
N LYS A 5 -8.39 10.61 -6.70
CA LYS A 5 -7.93 11.88 -7.27
C LYS A 5 -8.59 13.05 -6.53
N LYS A 6 -7.76 13.86 -5.84
CA LYS A 6 -8.08 15.17 -5.21
C LYS A 6 -8.54 15.22 -3.75
N LYS A 7 -7.95 14.43 -2.85
CA LYS A 7 -7.60 14.98 -1.54
C LYS A 7 -6.09 15.06 -1.48
N VAL A 8 -5.54 16.27 -1.52
CA VAL A 8 -4.15 16.51 -1.08
C VAL A 8 -4.06 15.88 0.29
N LYS A 9 -3.48 14.67 0.39
CA LYS A 9 -3.30 14.02 1.69
C LYS A 9 -2.36 14.92 2.47
N PRO A 10 -2.71 15.35 3.69
CA PRO A 10 -1.92 16.35 4.40
C PRO A 10 -0.47 15.88 4.48
N LEU A 11 0.45 16.65 3.88
CA LEU A 11 1.89 16.41 3.98
C LEU A 11 2.39 16.53 5.44
N GLU A 12 1.51 16.88 6.36
CA GLU A 12 1.74 16.95 7.80
C GLU A 12 2.26 15.63 8.39
N GLU A 13 1.73 14.47 7.98
CA GLU A 13 2.24 13.18 8.46
C GLU A 13 3.72 12.97 8.09
N PRO A 14 4.13 12.97 6.81
CA PRO A 14 5.52 12.74 6.45
C PRO A 14 6.43 13.88 6.94
N LYS A 15 5.99 15.14 6.93
CA LYS A 15 6.77 16.27 7.48
C LYS A 15 7.04 16.08 8.98
N ARG A 16 6.02 15.74 9.77
CA ARG A 16 6.15 15.50 11.21
C ARG A 16 7.05 14.31 11.48
N PHE A 17 6.91 13.23 10.71
CA PHE A 17 7.76 12.05 10.83
C PHE A 17 9.23 12.40 10.56
N LEU A 18 9.51 13.06 9.43
CA LEU A 18 10.88 13.45 9.06
C LEU A 18 11.51 14.39 10.09
N LYS A 19 10.74 15.32 10.67
CA LYS A 19 11.20 16.20 11.74
C LYS A 19 11.54 15.42 13.02
N LYS A 20 10.71 14.43 13.39
CA LYS A 20 10.90 13.61 14.59
C LYS A 20 12.05 12.61 14.46
N HIS A 21 12.32 12.16 13.23
CA HIS A 21 13.29 11.11 12.91
C HIS A 21 14.30 11.60 11.85
N PRO A 22 15.21 12.53 12.21
CA PRO A 22 16.23 13.06 11.30
C PRO A 22 17.23 11.99 10.81
N GLU A 23 17.45 10.93 11.58
CA GLU A 23 18.37 9.83 11.31
C GLU A 23 17.93 8.91 10.17
N ILE A 24 16.63 8.89 9.84
CA ILE A 24 16.06 7.96 8.86
C ILE A 24 16.39 8.39 7.43
N LYS A 25 17.10 7.52 6.69
CA LYS A 25 17.57 7.80 5.33
C LYS A 25 16.79 7.06 4.24
N SER A 26 16.00 6.06 4.61
CA SER A 26 15.24 5.23 3.67
C SER A 26 13.94 4.71 4.28
N PHE A 27 13.00 4.39 3.41
CA PHE A 27 11.67 3.91 3.75
C PHE A 27 11.34 2.67 2.94
N ASP A 28 10.85 1.63 3.61
CA ASP A 28 10.27 0.46 2.96
C ASP A 28 8.82 0.80 2.63
N ILE A 29 8.48 0.89 1.34
CA ILE A 29 7.10 1.11 0.89
C ILE A 29 6.49 -0.23 0.53
N VAL A 30 5.46 -0.65 1.27
CA VAL A 30 4.99 -2.04 1.26
C VAL A 30 3.49 -2.09 0.97
N MET A 31 3.08 -2.92 0.02
CA MET A 31 1.70 -3.39 -0.13
C MET A 31 1.62 -4.85 0.33
N HIS A 32 0.41 -5.39 0.53
CA HIS A 32 0.19 -6.81 0.82
C HIS A 32 -0.67 -7.42 -0.29
N ASP A 33 -0.20 -8.53 -0.88
CA ASP A 33 -0.92 -9.24 -1.94
C ASP A 33 -1.97 -10.19 -1.35
N CYS A 34 -2.66 -10.95 -2.21
CA CYS A 34 -3.69 -11.91 -1.81
C CYS A 34 -3.16 -13.05 -0.92
N ASN A 35 -1.84 -13.30 -0.93
CA ASN A 35 -1.18 -14.27 -0.08
C ASN A 35 -0.71 -13.66 1.25
N ALA A 36 -1.10 -12.39 1.52
CA ALA A 36 -0.63 -11.59 2.65
C ALA A 36 0.89 -11.35 2.66
N ILE A 37 1.56 -11.52 1.51
CA ILE A 37 2.99 -11.26 1.38
C ILE A 37 3.22 -9.77 1.16
N GLY A 38 4.04 -9.19 2.04
CA GLY A 38 4.52 -7.82 1.92
C GLY A 38 5.45 -7.69 0.70
N ARG A 39 5.05 -6.93 -0.31
CA ARG A 39 5.87 -6.64 -1.50
C ARG A 39 6.06 -5.14 -1.65
N GLY A 40 7.20 -4.74 -2.18
CA GLY A 40 7.56 -3.33 -2.14
C GLY A 40 8.95 -3.02 -2.65
N LYS A 41 9.37 -1.79 -2.38
CA LYS A 41 10.74 -1.34 -2.64
C LYS A 41 11.18 -0.35 -1.58
N ILE A 42 12.48 -0.11 -1.54
CA ILE A 42 13.07 0.88 -0.66
C ILE A 42 13.17 2.21 -1.42
N ILE A 43 12.67 3.29 -0.83
CA ILE A 43 12.87 4.65 -1.33
C ILE A 43 13.80 5.44 -0.41
N ARG A 44 14.42 6.49 -0.95
CA ARG A 44 15.27 7.41 -0.20
C ARG A 44 14.42 8.48 0.50
N ARG A 45 14.98 9.06 1.56
CA ARG A 45 14.32 10.09 2.37
C ARG A 45 13.74 11.25 1.57
N HIS A 46 14.47 11.75 0.58
CA HIS A 46 14.03 12.88 -0.23
C HIS A 46 12.82 12.55 -1.12
N GLU A 47 12.55 11.26 -1.38
CA GLU A 47 11.42 10.81 -2.20
C GLU A 47 10.10 10.76 -1.42
N LEU A 48 10.14 10.79 -0.08
CA LEU A 48 8.96 10.56 0.75
C LEU A 48 7.86 11.62 0.51
N LEU A 49 8.21 12.90 0.41
CA LEU A 49 7.20 13.94 0.18
C LEU A 49 6.56 13.80 -1.21
N LYS A 50 7.39 13.60 -2.23
CA LYS A 50 6.93 13.38 -3.61
C LYS A 50 6.04 12.13 -3.75
N LEU A 51 6.30 11.09 -2.95
CA LEU A 51 5.46 9.90 -2.87
C LEU A 51 4.03 10.25 -2.42
N TYR A 52 3.87 11.10 -1.42
CA TYR A 52 2.55 11.53 -0.93
C TYR A 52 1.80 12.40 -1.93
N GLU A 53 2.52 13.19 -2.74
CA GLU A 53 1.93 14.08 -3.74
C GLU A 53 1.53 13.33 -5.01
N SER A 54 2.41 12.45 -5.49
CA SER A 54 2.34 11.90 -6.84
C SER A 54 2.24 10.39 -6.91
N GLY A 55 2.22 9.69 -5.77
CA GLY A 55 2.21 8.23 -5.73
C GLY A 55 3.51 7.60 -6.23
N ARG A 56 3.49 6.28 -6.47
CA ARG A 56 4.62 5.54 -7.05
C ARG A 56 4.12 4.47 -8.01
N GLN A 57 4.78 4.33 -9.15
CA GLN A 57 4.49 3.26 -10.09
C GLN A 57 5.02 1.91 -9.60
N PHE A 58 4.24 0.87 -9.86
CA PHE A 58 4.59 -0.53 -9.64
C PHE A 58 3.98 -1.36 -10.77
N PRO A 59 4.60 -2.50 -11.12
CA PRO A 59 4.02 -3.41 -12.09
C PRO A 59 2.77 -4.09 -11.51
N LEU A 60 1.80 -4.36 -12.38
CA LEU A 60 0.54 -5.02 -12.03
C LEU A 60 0.76 -6.45 -11.51
N SER A 61 1.77 -7.14 -12.04
CA SER A 61 2.21 -8.47 -11.65
C SER A 61 2.43 -8.65 -10.15
N LEU A 62 2.75 -7.58 -9.41
CA LEU A 62 2.86 -7.63 -7.94
C LEU A 62 1.62 -8.15 -7.21
N LEU A 63 0.44 -8.02 -7.82
CA LEU A 63 -0.83 -8.49 -7.25
C LEU A 63 -1.27 -9.85 -7.81
N GLY A 64 -0.49 -10.46 -8.71
CA GLY A 64 -0.80 -11.70 -9.43
C GLY A 64 0.22 -12.83 -9.23
N MET A 65 1.08 -12.72 -8.23
CA MET A 65 2.08 -13.75 -7.91
C MET A 65 1.57 -14.79 -6.91
N ASP A 66 2.18 -15.96 -6.95
CA ASP A 66 2.03 -16.98 -5.92
C ASP A 66 2.83 -16.67 -4.64
N ILE A 67 2.74 -17.59 -3.66
CA ILE A 67 3.43 -17.48 -2.38
C ILE A 67 4.97 -17.47 -2.51
N THR A 68 5.51 -18.04 -3.57
CA THR A 68 6.96 -18.08 -3.84
C THR A 68 7.46 -16.85 -4.59
N GLY A 69 6.53 -16.08 -5.17
CA GLY A 69 6.83 -14.90 -5.97
C GLY A 69 6.94 -15.18 -7.46
N GLU A 70 6.39 -16.30 -7.92
CA GLU A 70 6.28 -16.62 -9.34
C GLU A 70 4.97 -16.08 -9.90
N ASP A 71 4.99 -15.68 -11.16
CA ASP A 71 3.82 -15.23 -11.88
C ASP A 71 2.81 -16.37 -12.04
N VAL A 72 1.52 -16.09 -11.85
CA VAL A 72 0.44 -17.06 -12.05
C VAL A 72 -0.28 -16.75 -13.37
N PRO A 73 -0.04 -17.51 -14.46
CA PRO A 73 -0.64 -17.24 -15.78
C PRO A 73 -2.15 -17.13 -15.76
N ASP A 74 -2.82 -18.02 -15.00
CA ASP A 74 -4.28 -18.13 -14.91
C ASP A 74 -4.95 -16.91 -14.28
N THR A 75 -4.19 -15.97 -13.70
CA THR A 75 -4.73 -14.68 -13.25
C THR A 75 -5.13 -13.78 -14.41
N GLY A 76 -4.61 -14.01 -15.62
CA GLY A 76 -4.80 -13.16 -16.79
C GLY A 76 -4.16 -11.77 -16.69
N LEU A 77 -3.53 -11.43 -15.55
CA LEU A 77 -3.01 -10.08 -15.29
C LEU A 77 -1.77 -9.76 -16.11
N ILE A 78 -0.99 -10.78 -16.48
CA ILE A 78 0.34 -10.60 -17.07
C ILE A 78 0.30 -10.91 -18.56
N LEU A 79 -0.14 -12.12 -18.92
CA LEU A 79 -0.14 -12.57 -20.31
C LEU A 79 -1.25 -11.93 -21.15
N GLU A 80 -2.43 -11.68 -20.58
CA GLU A 80 -3.59 -11.20 -21.35
C GLU A 80 -3.69 -9.67 -21.32
N GLN A 81 -3.48 -9.04 -20.16
CA GLN A 81 -3.62 -7.59 -19.99
C GLN A 81 -2.32 -6.82 -20.29
N GLY A 82 -1.18 -7.51 -20.29
CA GLY A 82 0.14 -6.90 -20.28
C GLY A 82 0.46 -6.34 -18.88
N ASP A 83 1.67 -6.61 -18.38
CA ASP A 83 2.14 -6.15 -17.07
C ASP A 83 2.39 -4.62 -17.05
N GLY A 84 1.29 -3.87 -17.08
CA GLY A 84 1.28 -2.42 -17.12
C GLY A 84 1.56 -1.81 -15.75
N ASP A 85 2.08 -0.58 -15.77
CA ASP A 85 2.27 0.19 -14.54
C ASP A 85 0.93 0.59 -13.92
N ILE A 86 0.74 0.19 -12.67
CA ILE A 86 -0.29 0.69 -11.77
C ILE A 86 0.31 1.67 -10.77
N LYS A 87 -0.54 2.33 -9.98
CA LYS A 87 -0.14 3.41 -9.11
C LYS A 87 -0.43 3.11 -7.64
N ALA A 88 0.61 3.13 -6.83
CA ALA A 88 0.54 2.97 -5.39
C ALA A 88 0.44 4.31 -4.67
N TRP A 89 -0.37 4.35 -3.62
CA TRP A 89 -0.60 5.53 -2.79
C TRP A 89 -0.38 5.22 -1.31
N PRO A 90 0.20 6.16 -0.53
CA PRO A 90 0.37 5.99 0.91
C PRO A 90 -0.95 5.77 1.64
N ILE A 91 -0.97 4.83 2.58
CA ILE A 91 -2.07 4.64 3.52
C ILE A 91 -1.83 5.57 4.71
N SER A 92 -2.80 6.44 4.98
CA SER A 92 -2.73 7.39 6.09
C SER A 92 -2.55 6.68 7.43
N SER A 93 -1.70 7.24 8.31
CA SER A 93 -1.39 6.72 9.64
C SER A 93 -0.53 5.45 9.68
N SER A 94 -0.08 4.95 8.52
CA SER A 94 0.78 3.77 8.44
C SER A 94 2.28 4.08 8.46
N LEU A 95 2.68 5.36 8.38
CA LEU A 95 4.10 5.73 8.41
C LEU A 95 4.68 5.51 9.81
N LYS A 96 5.60 4.55 9.94
CA LYS A 96 6.20 4.13 11.22
C LYS A 96 7.70 3.89 11.08
N LEU A 97 8.38 3.75 12.22
CA LEU A 97 9.75 3.23 12.26
C LEU A 97 9.72 1.70 12.17
N ILE A 98 10.68 1.12 11.46
CA ILE A 98 10.92 -0.33 11.55
C ILE A 98 11.71 -0.59 12.83
N HIS A 99 11.13 -1.42 13.71
CA HIS A 99 11.73 -1.78 14.98
C HIS A 99 13.13 -2.40 14.78
N ASN A 100 14.14 -1.87 15.49
CA ASN A 100 15.53 -2.34 15.48
C ASN A 100 16.20 -2.50 14.10
N SER A 101 15.71 -1.79 13.07
CA SER A 101 16.35 -1.77 11.76
C SER A 101 17.76 -1.14 11.81
N LYS A 102 18.73 -1.76 11.13
CA LYS A 102 20.11 -1.28 10.99
C LYS A 102 20.53 -1.30 9.52
N PRO A 103 20.76 -0.14 8.86
CA PRO A 103 20.55 1.22 9.38
C PRO A 103 19.07 1.50 9.70
N PRO A 104 18.75 2.51 10.53
CA PRO A 104 17.37 2.88 10.83
C PRO A 104 16.55 3.20 9.57
N ARG A 105 15.37 2.59 9.44
CA ARG A 105 14.43 2.79 8.33
C ARG A 105 13.01 3.10 8.82
N GLY A 106 12.27 3.82 7.99
CA GLY A 106 10.82 3.92 8.12
C GLY A 106 10.13 2.84 7.29
N GLU A 107 8.86 2.58 7.59
CA GLU A 107 7.96 1.76 6.79
C GLU A 107 6.69 2.56 6.52
N LEU A 108 6.13 2.38 5.33
CA LEU A 108 4.89 3.00 4.91
C LEU A 108 4.07 2.00 4.09
N PHE A 109 2.83 1.75 4.53
CA PHE A 109 1.94 0.91 3.75
C PHE A 109 1.34 1.66 2.58
N MET A 110 1.15 0.91 1.50
CA MET A 110 0.69 1.38 0.21
C MET A 110 -0.60 0.65 -0.18
N THR A 111 -1.45 1.32 -0.96
CA THR A 111 -2.59 0.71 -1.63
C THR A 111 -2.58 1.06 -3.11
N MET A 112 -3.06 0.14 -3.93
CA MET A 112 -2.93 0.18 -5.37
C MET A 112 -4.18 0.77 -6.02
N SER A 113 -3.98 1.55 -7.07
CA SER A 113 -5.00 2.02 -7.99
C SER A 113 -4.53 1.80 -9.42
N ASP A 114 -5.45 1.80 -10.38
CA ASP A 114 -5.06 1.99 -11.77
C ASP A 114 -4.44 3.39 -11.98
N ILE A 115 -3.98 3.66 -13.21
CA ILE A 115 -3.40 4.95 -13.58
C ILE A 115 -4.43 6.11 -13.51
N GLU A 116 -5.72 5.77 -13.58
CA GLU A 116 -6.82 6.70 -13.46
C GLU A 116 -7.21 7.01 -12.01
N GLY A 117 -6.64 6.30 -11.04
CA GLY A 117 -6.92 6.44 -9.62
C GLY A 117 -8.13 5.65 -9.13
N ASN A 118 -8.68 4.73 -9.94
CA ASN A 118 -9.70 3.80 -9.48
C ASN A 118 -9.06 2.67 -8.68
N LYS A 119 -9.78 2.21 -7.65
CA LYS A 119 -9.32 1.11 -6.81
C LYS A 119 -9.28 -0.19 -7.60
N LEU A 120 -8.22 -0.96 -7.39
CA LEU A 120 -8.10 -2.31 -7.92
C LEU A 120 -8.70 -3.29 -6.91
N ASN A 121 -9.67 -4.10 -7.34
CA ASN A 121 -10.28 -5.13 -6.48
C ASN A 121 -9.32 -6.29 -6.15
N ILE A 122 -8.24 -6.43 -6.93
CA ILE A 122 -7.16 -7.40 -6.70
C ILE A 122 -6.21 -6.96 -5.57
N ASP A 123 -6.28 -5.71 -5.10
CA ASP A 123 -5.64 -5.29 -3.83
C ASP A 123 -6.57 -5.70 -2.67
N PRO A 124 -6.15 -6.62 -1.77
CA PRO A 124 -6.99 -7.11 -0.67
C PRO A 124 -7.47 -5.99 0.27
N ARG A 125 -6.69 -4.93 0.43
CA ARG A 125 -7.11 -3.78 1.23
C ARG A 125 -8.26 -3.03 0.57
N ASN A 126 -8.22 -2.84 -0.74
CA ASN A 126 -9.30 -2.22 -1.48
C ASN A 126 -10.58 -3.06 -1.43
N ALA A 127 -10.45 -4.39 -1.53
CA ALA A 127 -11.56 -5.33 -1.38
C ALA A 127 -12.19 -5.22 0.01
N LEU A 128 -11.38 -5.25 1.07
CA LEU A 128 -11.85 -5.09 2.45
C LEU A 128 -12.52 -3.73 2.68
N GLU A 129 -11.90 -2.64 2.24
CA GLU A 129 -12.46 -1.29 2.41
C GLU A 129 -13.80 -1.14 1.67
N THR A 130 -13.93 -1.77 0.49
CA THR A 130 -15.19 -1.77 -0.27
C THR A 130 -16.30 -2.48 0.50
N LYS A 131 -15.99 -3.62 1.13
CA LYS A 131 -16.97 -4.35 1.93
C LYS A 131 -17.33 -3.62 3.22
N VAL A 132 -16.34 -3.09 3.95
CA VAL A 132 -16.60 -2.25 5.14
C VAL A 132 -17.55 -1.11 4.80
N LYS A 133 -17.28 -0.38 3.71
CA LYS A 133 -18.13 0.72 3.25
C LYS A 133 -19.53 0.29 2.82
N SER A 134 -19.72 -0.95 2.38
CA SER A 134 -21.08 -1.42 2.06
C SER A 134 -21.89 -1.59 3.34
N PHE A 135 -21.31 -2.19 4.39
CA PHE A 135 -21.99 -2.33 5.68
C PHE A 135 -22.24 -0.98 6.36
N GLU A 136 -21.32 -0.03 6.25
CA GLU A 136 -21.51 1.32 6.79
C GLU A 136 -22.74 2.03 6.19
N LYS A 137 -23.03 1.80 4.90
CA LYS A 137 -24.24 2.35 4.25
C LYS A 137 -25.53 1.80 4.83
N ASP A 138 -25.47 0.59 5.37
CA ASP A 138 -26.59 -0.07 6.05
C ASP A 138 -26.63 0.27 7.55
N GLY A 139 -25.79 1.21 8.01
CA GLY A 139 -25.69 1.59 9.43
C GLY A 139 -24.95 0.59 10.30
N ILE A 140 -24.26 -0.39 9.71
CA ILE A 140 -23.55 -1.46 10.42
C ILE A 140 -22.06 -1.10 10.55
N LYS A 141 -21.57 -1.04 11.79
CA LYS A 141 -20.15 -0.85 12.08
C LYS A 141 -19.46 -2.19 12.32
N LEU A 142 -18.64 -2.63 11.36
CA LEU A 142 -17.82 -3.82 11.52
C LEU A 142 -16.64 -3.55 12.48
N CYS A 143 -16.40 -4.49 13.39
CA CYS A 143 -15.24 -4.51 14.28
C CYS A 143 -14.60 -5.90 14.20
N GLY A 144 -13.27 -5.95 14.09
CA GLY A 144 -12.51 -7.21 14.13
C GLY A 144 -11.52 -7.18 15.29
N ALA A 145 -11.40 -8.31 15.99
CA ALA A 145 -10.35 -8.57 16.96
C ALA A 145 -9.62 -9.83 16.49
N PHE A 146 -8.30 -9.82 16.59
CA PHE A 146 -7.46 -10.93 16.17
C PHE A 146 -6.64 -11.40 17.36
N GLU A 147 -6.62 -12.71 17.59
CA GLU A 147 -5.70 -13.37 18.50
C GLU A 147 -4.69 -14.12 17.63
N LEU A 148 -3.40 -13.82 17.81
CA LEU A 148 -2.31 -14.43 17.06
C LEU A 148 -1.57 -15.40 17.96
N GLU A 149 -1.74 -16.68 17.68
CA GLU A 149 -0.95 -17.75 18.29
C GLU A 149 0.31 -17.99 17.46
N PHE A 150 1.46 -18.15 18.12
CA PHE A 150 2.74 -18.45 17.49
C PHE A 150 3.49 -19.52 18.28
N PHE A 151 4.33 -20.29 17.58
CA PHE A 151 5.15 -21.37 18.14
C PHE A 151 6.59 -20.92 18.39
#